data_AF-A0A8H7J0A8-F1
#
_entry.id   AF-A0A8H7J0A8-F1
#
_cell.length_a   1.000
_cell.length_b   1.000
_cell.length_c   1.000
_cell.angle_alpha   90.00
_cell.angle_beta   90.00
_cell.angle_gamma   90.00
#
_symmetry.space_group_name_H-M   'P 1'
#
loop_
_entity.id
_entity.type
_entity.pdbx_description
1 polymer ?
#
loop_
_entity_poly.entity_id
_entity_poly.type
_entity_poly.pdbx_seq_one_letter_code
_entity_poly.pdbx_strand_id
1 'polypeptide(L)'
;MWRRVYFLLIVVRIYFALSPSYLHPDENFQGPEVIAGRVFNYPVHETWEFTAEHPIRSTFPLWLAYGWPMYMLRWLWEGFGYDVSPSVVYWTLRVLMLALSVVMEDWAIHELVDSPRARRLAVPLVASSYVTWTFQTHTFSNSLETLLVCWTLVLIQRIVRDKKRSGILASSMLGFMLVVGLFNRITFPAFLLLPSLLLLPHFKRKPLSFVFLTLSALLAAFLAICVDTASYTPGEFTFSSVFSNPTITPLNNFIYNSDSANLAQHGIHPRYQHFLVNLPQLLGPAFPLLFFLRRSHITPILVSALSGVALLSIFPHQEARFLLPAVPLILSSVRLPSNPEIWKLWTAIWIIFNLALGMLMGVYHQGGIVPVQMHIAKTNETVTHAFWWKTYSPPTWLLNGKNEQLTTVDLMGMPGAQMLEAIKSALPPCRTRKPPKIQERGSTYLIAPRSAYFLTPLQDPAQREEVSLEEVWSYTQHLNLDDMDFADDGVWPTLSRVVGDRGLVVWRATRNCWAS
;
A
#
# COMPACT_ATOMS: atom_id res chain seq x y z
N MET A 1 31.71 -4.01 -10.94
CA MET A 1 31.32 -3.56 -9.59
C MET A 1 29.81 -3.35 -9.46
N TRP A 2 29.13 -2.63 -10.37
CA TRP A 2 27.67 -2.37 -10.27
C TRP A 2 26.79 -3.62 -10.10
N ARG A 3 27.11 -4.74 -10.76
CA ARG A 3 26.38 -6.01 -10.59
C ARG A 3 26.42 -6.53 -9.16
N ARG A 4 27.57 -6.42 -8.47
CA ARG A 4 27.71 -6.84 -7.06
C ARG A 4 26.86 -5.96 -6.14
N VAL A 5 26.84 -4.65 -6.40
CA VAL A 5 25.96 -3.70 -5.70
C VAL A 5 24.50 -4.07 -5.93
N TYR A 6 24.11 -4.36 -7.17
CA TYR A 6 22.75 -4.78 -7.50
C TYR A 6 22.33 -6.06 -6.77
N PHE A 7 23.19 -7.10 -6.71
CA PHE A 7 22.89 -8.30 -5.93
C PHE A 7 22.75 -8.02 -4.43
N LEU A 8 23.60 -7.14 -3.87
CA LEU A 8 23.45 -6.70 -2.48
C LEU A 8 22.10 -5.99 -2.27
N LEU A 9 21.68 -5.14 -3.21
CA LEU A 9 20.40 -4.44 -3.15
C LEU A 9 19.19 -5.39 -3.23
N ILE A 10 19.30 -6.52 -3.93
CA ILE A 10 18.27 -7.57 -3.90
C ILE A 10 18.17 -8.16 -2.48
N VAL A 11 19.30 -8.42 -1.81
CA VAL A 11 19.29 -8.92 -0.42
C VAL A 11 18.65 -7.90 0.53
N VAL A 12 18.96 -6.62 0.37
CA VAL A 12 18.30 -5.53 1.12
C VAL A 12 16.79 -5.52 0.85
N ARG A 13 16.38 -5.68 -0.41
CA ARG A 13 14.96 -5.74 -0.80
C ARG A 13 14.24 -6.96 -0.20
N ILE A 14 14.91 -8.12 -0.14
CA ILE A 14 14.39 -9.33 0.53
C ILE A 14 14.14 -9.05 2.01
N TYR A 15 15.09 -8.42 2.70
CA TYR A 15 14.94 -8.07 4.12
C TYR A 15 13.70 -7.22 4.37
N PHE A 16 13.50 -6.14 3.60
CA PHE A 16 12.35 -5.26 3.77
C PHE A 16 11.03 -5.91 3.32
N ALA A 17 11.02 -6.72 2.27
CA ALA A 17 9.83 -7.47 1.86
C ALA A 17 9.36 -8.44 2.95
N LEU A 18 10.29 -9.08 3.66
CA LEU A 18 10.00 -10.02 4.74
C LEU A 18 9.90 -9.35 6.13
N SER A 19 10.06 -8.04 6.20
CA SER A 19 9.82 -7.27 7.42
C SER A 19 8.31 -7.07 7.62
N PRO A 20 7.80 -7.12 8.87
CA PRO A 20 6.37 -7.00 9.17
C PRO A 20 5.87 -5.54 9.20
N SER A 21 6.56 -4.62 8.51
CA SER A 21 6.15 -3.22 8.43
C SER A 21 4.75 -3.06 7.85
N TYR A 22 4.03 -2.03 8.29
CA TYR A 22 2.67 -1.77 7.84
C TYR A 22 2.55 -0.33 7.36
N LEU A 23 2.72 -0.12 6.06
CA LEU A 23 2.86 1.23 5.52
C LEU A 23 1.54 2.01 5.49
N HIS A 24 0.42 1.32 5.27
CA HIS A 24 -0.90 1.92 5.17
C HIS A 24 -2.00 0.82 5.12
N PRO A 25 -3.21 1.05 5.68
CA PRO A 25 -4.33 0.10 5.64
C PRO A 25 -4.65 -0.54 4.29
N ASP A 26 -4.71 0.31 3.26
CA ASP A 26 -4.96 -0.08 1.87
C ASP A 26 -4.02 -1.14 1.29
N GLU A 27 -2.87 -1.41 1.91
CA GLU A 27 -2.04 -2.57 1.56
C GLU A 27 -2.84 -3.87 1.60
N ASN A 28 -3.80 -3.99 2.52
CA ASN A 28 -4.66 -5.16 2.68
C ASN A 28 -6.10 -4.88 2.24
N PHE A 29 -6.67 -3.75 2.64
CA PHE A 29 -8.08 -3.44 2.45
C PHE A 29 -8.48 -3.25 0.97
N GLN A 30 -7.55 -2.81 0.12
CA GLN A 30 -7.84 -2.58 -1.31
C GLN A 30 -7.52 -3.77 -2.21
N GLY A 31 -7.08 -4.91 -1.65
CA GLY A 31 -6.68 -6.04 -2.49
C GLY A 31 -6.65 -7.37 -1.76
N PRO A 32 -5.56 -7.70 -1.04
CA PRO A 32 -5.38 -9.02 -0.43
C PRO A 32 -6.55 -9.51 0.41
N GLU A 33 -7.12 -8.67 1.26
CA GLU A 33 -8.19 -9.08 2.19
C GLU A 33 -9.44 -9.52 1.44
N VAL A 34 -9.92 -8.72 0.48
CA VAL A 34 -11.10 -9.03 -0.34
C VAL A 34 -10.93 -10.33 -1.12
N ILE A 35 -9.77 -10.54 -1.73
CA ILE A 35 -9.51 -11.74 -2.52
C ILE A 35 -9.30 -12.96 -1.61
N ALA A 36 -8.65 -12.81 -0.46
CA ALA A 36 -8.46 -13.91 0.48
C ALA A 36 -9.79 -14.43 1.02
N GLY A 37 -10.76 -13.55 1.28
CA GLY A 37 -12.13 -13.93 1.65
C GLY A 37 -12.79 -14.78 0.57
N ARG A 38 -12.63 -14.42 -0.71
CA ARG A 38 -13.22 -15.16 -1.84
C ARG A 38 -12.52 -16.49 -2.15
N VAL A 39 -11.20 -16.57 -1.98
CA VAL A 39 -10.41 -17.77 -2.33
C VAL A 39 -10.39 -18.78 -1.19
N PHE A 40 -10.30 -18.34 0.06
CA PHE A 40 -10.12 -19.22 1.23
C PHE A 40 -11.33 -19.24 2.17
N ASN A 41 -12.38 -18.46 1.90
CA ASN A 41 -13.52 -18.28 2.81
C ASN A 41 -13.11 -17.77 4.20
N TYR A 42 -12.03 -16.98 4.26
CA TYR A 42 -11.69 -16.32 5.51
C TYR A 42 -12.75 -15.26 5.84
N PRO A 43 -13.08 -15.07 7.12
CA PRO A 43 -13.81 -13.88 7.55
C PRO A 43 -12.94 -12.63 7.30
N VAL A 44 -13.50 -11.66 6.58
CA VAL A 44 -12.80 -10.47 6.08
C VAL A 44 -13.62 -9.21 6.35
N HIS A 45 -12.93 -8.07 6.42
CA HIS A 45 -13.58 -6.77 6.42
C HIS A 45 -13.52 -6.15 5.02
N GLU A 46 -14.67 -6.06 4.36
CA GLU A 46 -14.80 -5.30 3.10
C GLU A 46 -15.13 -3.84 3.39
N THR A 47 -14.32 -2.93 2.86
CA THR A 47 -14.53 -1.48 3.03
C THR A 47 -15.69 -0.99 2.17
N TRP A 48 -16.13 0.24 2.43
CA TRP A 48 -17.14 0.94 1.64
C TRP A 48 -16.80 1.01 0.14
N GLU A 49 -15.52 0.90 -0.23
CA GLU A 49 -15.08 0.90 -1.63
C GLU A 49 -15.62 -0.30 -2.43
N PHE A 50 -15.97 -1.40 -1.73
CA PHE A 50 -16.53 -2.63 -2.29
C PHE A 50 -18.02 -2.81 -1.96
N THR A 51 -18.49 -2.30 -0.81
CA THR A 51 -19.84 -2.57 -0.29
C THR A 51 -20.87 -1.47 -0.58
N ALA A 52 -20.46 -0.29 -1.04
CA ALA A 52 -21.39 0.78 -1.42
C ALA A 52 -22.28 0.39 -2.60
N GLU A 53 -23.42 1.09 -2.76
CA GLU A 53 -24.36 0.90 -3.89
C GLU A 53 -23.68 1.05 -5.26
N HIS A 54 -22.66 1.92 -5.34
CA HIS A 54 -21.81 2.09 -6.51
C HIS A 54 -20.35 1.80 -6.14
N PRO A 55 -19.91 0.52 -6.19
CA PRO A 55 -18.55 0.14 -5.86
C PRO A 55 -17.54 0.87 -6.74
N ILE A 56 -16.43 1.32 -6.13
CA ILE A 56 -15.42 2.15 -6.79
C ILE A 56 -14.12 1.40 -7.06
N ARG A 57 -13.96 0.17 -6.56
CA ARG A 57 -12.78 -0.66 -6.80
C ARG A 57 -13.12 -1.80 -7.73
N SER A 58 -12.25 -2.05 -8.70
CA SER A 58 -12.40 -3.20 -9.59
C SER A 58 -11.84 -4.45 -8.95
N THR A 59 -12.58 -5.54 -9.06
CA THR A 59 -12.13 -6.88 -8.68
C THR A 59 -11.29 -7.54 -9.78
N PHE A 60 -11.48 -7.12 -11.03
CA PHE A 60 -10.76 -7.67 -12.19
C PHE A 60 -9.22 -7.62 -12.07
N PRO A 61 -8.56 -6.47 -11.83
CA PRO A 61 -7.10 -6.41 -11.66
C PRO A 61 -6.65 -7.13 -10.38
N LEU A 62 -7.48 -7.18 -9.34
CA LEU A 62 -7.18 -7.90 -8.10
C LEU A 62 -7.14 -9.42 -8.31
N TRP A 63 -8.04 -9.96 -9.14
CA TRP A 63 -7.99 -11.36 -9.54
C TRP A 63 -6.71 -11.72 -10.31
N LEU A 64 -6.27 -10.83 -11.20
CA LEU A 64 -5.01 -11.00 -11.94
C LEU A 64 -3.78 -10.95 -11.02
N ALA A 65 -3.75 -9.98 -10.10
CA ALA A 65 -2.59 -9.74 -9.24
C ALA A 65 -2.51 -10.69 -8.03
N TYR A 66 -3.66 -11.03 -7.43
CA TYR A 66 -3.71 -11.78 -6.15
C TYR A 66 -4.55 -13.05 -6.25
N GLY A 67 -5.67 -13.03 -6.97
CA GLY A 67 -6.60 -14.15 -7.03
C GLY A 67 -5.97 -15.43 -7.58
N TRP A 68 -5.33 -15.34 -8.75
CA TRP A 68 -4.66 -16.49 -9.34
C TRP A 68 -3.48 -17.01 -8.49
N PRO A 69 -2.56 -16.16 -8.00
CA PRO A 69 -1.52 -16.61 -7.06
C PRO A 69 -2.06 -17.28 -5.79
N MET A 70 -3.10 -16.74 -5.18
CA MET A 70 -3.73 -17.32 -3.99
C MET A 70 -4.40 -18.67 -4.30
N TYR A 71 -5.07 -18.78 -5.45
CA TYR A 71 -5.71 -20.04 -5.87
C TYR A 71 -4.66 -21.13 -6.14
N MET A 72 -3.54 -20.77 -6.77
CA MET A 72 -2.41 -21.69 -6.94
C MET A 72 -1.83 -22.13 -5.59
N LEU A 73 -1.66 -21.21 -4.65
CA LEU A 73 -1.20 -21.53 -3.29
C LEU A 73 -2.15 -22.50 -2.60
N ARG A 74 -3.46 -22.21 -2.66
CA ARG A 74 -4.52 -23.07 -2.12
C ARG A 74 -4.42 -24.49 -2.67
N TRP A 75 -4.39 -24.61 -4.00
CA TRP A 75 -4.31 -25.89 -4.69
C TRP A 75 -3.07 -26.70 -4.29
N LEU A 76 -1.90 -26.04 -4.18
CA LEU A 76 -0.67 -26.71 -3.73
C LEU A 76 -0.79 -27.21 -2.29
N TRP A 77 -1.30 -26.40 -1.37
CA TRP A 77 -1.40 -26.75 0.06
C TRP A 77 -2.42 -27.84 0.34
N GLU A 78 -3.60 -27.73 -0.28
CA GLU A 78 -4.65 -28.75 -0.21
C GLU A 78 -4.13 -30.08 -0.81
N GLY A 79 -3.31 -30.01 -1.87
CA GLY A 79 -2.63 -31.18 -2.44
C GLY A 79 -1.66 -31.88 -1.47
N PHE A 80 -1.12 -31.15 -0.49
CA PHE A 80 -0.32 -31.71 0.62
C PHE A 80 -1.15 -32.08 1.85
N GLY A 81 -2.47 -31.87 1.83
CA GLY A 81 -3.38 -32.18 2.94
C GLY A 81 -3.38 -31.15 4.07
N TYR A 82 -2.94 -29.92 3.82
CA TYR A 82 -2.91 -28.84 4.82
C TYR A 82 -3.84 -27.70 4.43
N ASP A 83 -4.51 -27.11 5.43
CA ASP A 83 -5.20 -25.83 5.26
C ASP A 83 -4.18 -24.68 5.17
N VAL A 84 -4.46 -23.71 4.32
CA VAL A 84 -3.64 -22.51 4.23
C VAL A 84 -3.98 -21.58 5.38
N SER A 85 -2.99 -21.15 6.17
CA SER A 85 -3.21 -20.11 7.17
C SER A 85 -3.07 -18.70 6.55
N PRO A 86 -3.81 -17.68 7.04
CA PRO A 86 -3.68 -16.30 6.56
C PRO A 86 -2.24 -15.77 6.59
N SER A 87 -1.45 -16.18 7.59
CA SER A 87 -0.04 -15.79 7.70
C SER A 87 0.82 -16.28 6.53
N VAL A 88 0.55 -17.49 6.02
CA VAL A 88 1.25 -18.06 4.86
C VAL A 88 0.87 -17.27 3.60
N VAL A 89 -0.41 -16.95 3.44
CA VAL A 89 -0.89 -16.12 2.32
C VAL A 89 -0.21 -14.74 2.35
N TYR A 90 -0.21 -14.07 3.51
CA TYR A 90 0.40 -12.75 3.68
C TYR A 90 1.85 -12.73 3.18
N TRP A 91 2.71 -13.61 3.72
CA TRP A 91 4.12 -13.66 3.30
C TRP A 91 4.31 -14.13 1.86
N THR A 92 3.43 -14.99 1.34
CA THR A 92 3.47 -15.40 -0.07
C THR A 92 3.23 -14.20 -0.99
N LEU A 93 2.28 -13.32 -0.66
CA LEU A 93 2.04 -12.10 -1.43
C LEU A 93 3.22 -11.11 -1.34
N ARG A 94 3.89 -11.02 -0.18
CA ARG A 94 5.12 -10.22 -0.02
C ARG A 94 6.23 -10.72 -0.94
N VAL A 95 6.41 -12.04 -1.01
CA VAL A 95 7.36 -12.69 -1.93
C VAL A 95 6.95 -12.47 -3.38
N LEU A 96 5.65 -12.51 -3.70
CA LEU A 96 5.14 -12.19 -5.03
C LEU A 96 5.48 -10.74 -5.43
N MET A 97 5.19 -9.76 -4.58
CA MET A 97 5.48 -8.36 -4.85
C MET A 97 6.99 -8.09 -4.96
N LEU A 98 7.79 -8.74 -4.12
CA LEU A 98 9.25 -8.77 -4.26
C LEU A 98 9.67 -9.31 -5.64
N ALA A 99 9.13 -10.45 -6.06
CA ALA A 99 9.43 -11.04 -7.37
C ALA A 99 9.01 -10.12 -8.51
N LEU A 100 7.84 -9.50 -8.42
CA LEU A 100 7.37 -8.52 -9.40
C LEU A 100 8.28 -7.27 -9.44
N SER A 101 8.75 -6.76 -8.30
CA SER A 101 9.72 -5.65 -8.29
C SER A 101 11.03 -6.03 -9.01
N VAL A 102 11.58 -7.22 -8.75
CA VAL A 102 12.87 -7.62 -9.35
C VAL A 102 12.72 -7.99 -10.83
N VAL A 103 11.65 -8.70 -11.19
CA VAL A 103 11.45 -9.23 -12.54
C VAL A 103 10.79 -8.22 -13.46
N MET A 104 9.79 -7.48 -12.98
CA MET A 104 9.00 -6.58 -13.83
C MET A 104 9.51 -5.15 -13.76
N GLU A 105 9.76 -4.57 -12.59
CA GLU A 105 10.21 -3.17 -12.46
C GLU A 105 11.64 -2.99 -12.98
N ASP A 106 12.60 -3.75 -12.45
CA ASP A 106 14.01 -3.60 -12.82
C ASP A 106 14.24 -3.95 -14.31
N TRP A 107 13.49 -4.92 -14.86
CA TRP A 107 13.49 -5.21 -16.29
C TRP A 107 12.91 -4.05 -17.09
N ALA A 108 11.77 -3.50 -16.68
CA ALA A 108 11.19 -2.36 -17.38
C ALA A 108 12.17 -1.19 -17.46
N ILE A 109 12.90 -0.87 -16.38
CA ILE A 109 13.96 0.15 -16.41
C ILE A 109 15.06 -0.21 -17.42
N HIS A 110 15.46 -1.47 -17.47
CA HIS A 110 16.45 -1.95 -18.43
C HIS A 110 15.99 -1.80 -19.89
N GLU A 111 14.69 -1.93 -20.17
CA GLU A 111 14.10 -1.74 -21.50
C GLU A 111 13.88 -0.26 -21.85
N LEU A 112 13.44 0.54 -20.88
CA LEU A 112 13.15 1.97 -21.05
C LEU A 112 14.42 2.77 -21.32
N VAL A 113 15.50 2.49 -20.59
CA VAL A 113 16.78 3.19 -20.75
C VAL A 113 17.58 2.53 -21.87
N ASP A 114 17.88 3.23 -22.96
CA ASP A 114 18.58 2.59 -24.10
C ASP A 114 20.07 2.36 -23.88
N SER A 115 20.72 3.36 -23.31
CA SER A 115 22.18 3.41 -23.27
C SER A 115 22.69 2.40 -22.24
N PRO A 116 23.54 1.43 -22.62
CA PRO A 116 24.11 0.49 -21.67
C PRO A 116 24.91 1.17 -20.55
N ARG A 117 25.45 2.37 -20.80
CA ARG A 117 26.14 3.16 -19.77
C ARG A 117 25.16 3.78 -18.78
N ALA A 118 24.04 4.31 -19.27
CA ALA A 118 22.98 4.87 -18.42
C ALA A 118 22.30 3.78 -17.58
N ARG A 119 22.08 2.58 -18.14
CA ARG A 119 21.52 1.42 -17.42
C ARG A 119 22.32 1.05 -16.17
N ARG A 120 23.66 1.12 -16.25
CA ARG A 120 24.56 0.81 -15.13
C ARG A 120 24.41 1.77 -13.94
N LEU A 121 23.78 2.93 -14.14
CA LEU A 121 23.46 3.90 -13.10
C LEU A 121 21.98 3.85 -12.73
N ALA A 122 21.08 3.88 -13.71
CA ALA A 122 19.64 3.91 -13.49
C ALA A 122 19.13 2.71 -12.69
N VAL A 123 19.53 1.48 -13.06
CA VAL A 123 19.04 0.27 -12.38
C VAL A 123 19.50 0.23 -10.92
N PRO A 124 20.79 0.38 -10.57
CA PRO A 124 21.19 0.45 -9.17
C PRO A 124 20.59 1.64 -8.41
N LEU A 125 20.37 2.78 -9.07
CA LEU A 125 19.78 3.95 -8.42
C LEU A 125 18.34 3.67 -7.99
N VAL A 126 17.50 3.17 -8.91
CA VAL A 126 16.12 2.72 -8.60
C VAL A 126 16.15 1.62 -7.54
N ALA A 127 16.97 0.59 -7.74
CA ALA A 127 17.07 -0.54 -6.82
C ALA A 127 17.61 -0.18 -5.43
N SER A 128 18.21 1.01 -5.26
CA SER A 128 18.69 1.53 -3.98
C SER A 128 17.76 2.54 -3.33
N SER A 129 16.61 2.81 -3.94
CA SER A 129 15.56 3.66 -3.37
C SER A 129 14.82 2.91 -2.27
N TYR A 130 14.62 3.56 -1.12
CA TYR A 130 13.81 3.02 -0.04
C TYR A 130 12.37 2.77 -0.50
N VAL A 131 11.86 3.56 -1.44
CA VAL A 131 10.54 3.37 -2.03
C VAL A 131 10.42 2.01 -2.73
N THR A 132 11.48 1.60 -3.43
CA THR A 132 11.57 0.29 -4.08
C THR A 132 11.75 -0.83 -3.04
N TRP A 133 12.39 -0.56 -1.90
CA TRP A 133 12.53 -1.54 -0.82
C TRP A 133 11.24 -1.77 -0.03
N THR A 134 10.48 -0.70 0.20
CA THR A 134 9.29 -0.71 1.05
C THR A 134 8.03 -0.74 0.18
N PHE A 135 7.53 0.38 -0.33
CA PHE A 135 6.26 0.44 -1.04
C PHE A 135 6.13 -0.60 -2.17
N GLN A 136 7.16 -0.76 -3.00
CA GLN A 136 7.09 -1.63 -4.17
C GLN A 136 7.11 -3.14 -3.84
N THR A 137 7.54 -3.52 -2.64
CA THR A 137 7.49 -4.91 -2.13
C THR A 137 6.25 -5.20 -1.29
N HIS A 138 5.46 -4.16 -0.96
CA HIS A 138 4.16 -4.26 -0.31
C HIS A 138 3.04 -4.42 -1.34
N THR A 139 1.88 -4.94 -0.91
CA THR A 139 0.72 -5.27 -1.78
C THR A 139 -0.16 -4.06 -2.13
N PHE A 140 0.46 -2.92 -2.44
CA PHE A 140 -0.28 -1.73 -2.88
C PHE A 140 -0.77 -1.83 -4.32
N SER A 141 -2.01 -1.38 -4.55
CA SER A 141 -2.50 -1.08 -5.90
C SER A 141 -1.62 -0.03 -6.61
N ASN A 142 -0.98 0.88 -5.87
CA ASN A 142 0.00 1.85 -6.36
C ASN A 142 1.29 1.19 -6.88
N SER A 143 1.72 0.09 -6.24
CA SER A 143 2.88 -0.68 -6.69
C SER A 143 2.57 -1.45 -7.98
N LEU A 144 1.36 -1.99 -8.11
CA LEU A 144 0.87 -2.56 -9.38
C LEU A 144 0.74 -1.50 -10.47
N GLU A 145 0.23 -0.30 -10.14
CA GLU A 145 0.17 0.84 -11.05
C GLU A 145 1.57 1.21 -11.57
N THR A 146 2.58 1.23 -10.69
CA THR A 146 3.97 1.50 -11.07
C THR A 146 4.47 0.53 -12.13
N LEU A 147 4.20 -0.78 -11.96
CA LEU A 147 4.57 -1.81 -12.94
C LEU A 147 3.83 -1.62 -14.26
N LEU A 148 2.51 -1.35 -14.19
CA LEU A 148 1.68 -1.12 -15.38
C LEU A 148 2.18 0.11 -16.15
N VAL A 149 2.45 1.23 -15.48
CA VAL A 149 2.98 2.44 -16.12
C VAL A 149 4.30 2.14 -16.82
N CYS A 150 5.24 1.50 -16.11
CA CYS A 150 6.56 1.19 -16.67
C CYS A 150 6.45 0.31 -17.93
N TRP A 151 5.66 -0.76 -17.88
CA TRP A 151 5.50 -1.68 -19.02
C TRP A 151 4.67 -1.09 -20.16
N THR A 152 3.67 -0.25 -19.88
CA THR A 152 2.96 0.51 -20.91
C THR A 152 3.94 1.46 -21.63
N LEU A 153 4.82 2.15 -20.92
CA LEU A 153 5.85 2.99 -21.53
C LEU A 153 6.83 2.16 -22.38
N VAL A 154 7.22 0.95 -21.93
CA VAL A 154 8.04 0.03 -22.73
C VAL A 154 7.34 -0.34 -24.04
N LEU A 155 6.04 -0.67 -23.99
CA LEU A 155 5.26 -0.97 -25.19
C LEU A 155 5.15 0.24 -26.12
N ILE A 156 4.89 1.43 -25.58
CA ILE A 156 4.86 2.69 -26.36
C ILE A 156 6.21 2.87 -27.08
N GLN A 157 7.32 2.77 -26.37
CA GLN A 157 8.67 2.91 -26.94
C GLN A 157 8.95 1.87 -28.02
N ARG A 158 8.54 0.61 -27.83
CA ARG A 158 8.68 -0.46 -28.83
C ARG A 158 7.86 -0.18 -30.09
N ILE A 159 6.59 0.21 -29.95
CA ILE A 159 5.69 0.52 -31.09
C ILE A 159 6.21 1.73 -31.88
N VAL A 160 6.62 2.79 -31.19
CA VAL A 160 7.12 4.01 -31.86
C VAL A 160 8.42 3.75 -32.62
N ARG A 161 9.29 2.86 -32.10
CA ARG A 161 10.57 2.50 -32.73
C ARG A 161 10.44 1.55 -33.89
N ASP A 162 9.50 0.61 -33.84
CA ASP A 162 9.28 -0.30 -34.94
C ASP A 162 8.61 0.46 -36.10
N LYS A 163 9.46 0.95 -37.01
CA LYS A 163 9.02 1.63 -38.23
C LYS A 163 8.66 0.63 -39.34
N LYS A 164 9.02 -0.65 -39.20
CA LYS A 164 8.93 -1.64 -40.28
C LYS A 164 7.63 -2.45 -40.20
N ARG A 165 7.28 -2.96 -39.01
CA ARG A 165 6.08 -3.78 -38.81
C ARG A 165 4.94 -2.95 -38.23
N SER A 166 3.70 -3.42 -38.39
CA SER A 166 2.52 -2.83 -37.75
C SER A 166 2.50 -3.06 -36.24
N GLY A 167 3.29 -4.00 -35.70
CA GLY A 167 3.35 -4.21 -34.25
C GLY A 167 1.98 -4.56 -33.64
N ILE A 168 1.17 -5.36 -34.34
CA ILE A 168 -0.20 -5.70 -33.94
C ILE A 168 -0.24 -6.25 -32.51
N LEU A 169 0.58 -7.26 -32.21
CA LEU A 169 0.65 -7.85 -30.88
C LEU A 169 0.98 -6.82 -29.79
N ALA A 170 1.99 -5.98 -30.01
CA ALA A 170 2.37 -4.95 -29.05
C ALA A 170 1.26 -3.91 -28.86
N SER A 171 0.53 -3.57 -29.93
CA SER A 171 -0.60 -2.64 -29.89
C SER A 171 -1.81 -3.23 -29.17
N SER A 172 -2.12 -4.51 -29.37
CA SER A 172 -3.15 -5.23 -28.62
C SER A 172 -2.79 -5.36 -27.14
N MET A 173 -1.55 -5.77 -26.82
CA MET A 173 -1.05 -5.79 -25.44
C MET A 173 -1.15 -4.42 -24.78
N LEU A 174 -0.82 -3.35 -25.51
CA LEU A 174 -0.97 -1.98 -25.03
C LEU A 174 -2.43 -1.66 -24.69
N GLY A 175 -3.38 -2.00 -25.59
CA GLY A 175 -4.81 -1.82 -25.35
C GLY A 175 -5.31 -2.57 -24.11
N PHE A 176 -4.89 -3.82 -23.92
CA PHE A 176 -5.18 -4.60 -22.71
C PHE A 176 -4.61 -3.95 -21.45
N MET A 177 -3.33 -3.57 -21.46
CA MET A 177 -2.66 -2.94 -20.31
C MET A 177 -3.28 -1.59 -19.93
N LEU A 178 -3.73 -0.80 -20.91
CA LEU A 178 -4.40 0.47 -20.64
C LEU A 178 -5.68 0.28 -19.82
N VAL A 179 -6.45 -0.76 -20.13
CA VAL A 179 -7.67 -1.10 -19.39
C VAL A 179 -7.33 -1.66 -18.02
N VAL A 180 -6.40 -2.61 -17.91
CA VAL A 180 -5.98 -3.16 -16.61
C VAL A 180 -5.48 -2.04 -15.69
N GLY A 181 -4.70 -1.08 -16.20
CA GLY A 181 -4.24 0.08 -15.46
C GLY A 181 -5.36 1.00 -15.00
N LEU A 182 -6.30 1.32 -15.88
CA LEU A 182 -7.45 2.16 -15.56
C LEU A 182 -8.37 1.52 -14.50
N PHE A 183 -8.62 0.21 -14.60
CA PHE A 183 -9.42 -0.53 -13.62
C PHE A 183 -8.66 -0.76 -12.30
N ASN A 184 -7.33 -0.80 -12.32
CA ASN A 184 -6.52 -0.84 -11.09
C ASN A 184 -6.60 0.48 -10.33
N ARG A 185 -6.35 1.62 -11.00
CA ARG A 185 -6.44 2.96 -10.40
C ARG A 185 -6.80 4.03 -11.45
N ILE A 186 -7.67 4.96 -11.08
CA ILE A 186 -8.02 6.14 -11.91
C ILE A 186 -6.86 7.14 -12.09
N THR A 187 -5.79 7.01 -11.29
CA THR A 187 -4.57 7.83 -11.39
C THR A 187 -3.68 7.41 -12.56
N PHE A 188 -3.82 6.18 -13.05
CA PHE A 188 -2.93 5.59 -14.04
C PHE A 188 -2.84 6.38 -15.37
N PRO A 189 -3.95 6.87 -15.96
CA PRO A 189 -3.89 7.66 -17.19
C PRO A 189 -3.08 8.96 -17.07
N ALA A 190 -2.94 9.54 -15.86
CA ALA A 190 -2.19 10.77 -15.65
C ALA A 190 -0.71 10.63 -16.08
N PHE A 191 -0.12 9.46 -15.85
CA PHE A 191 1.26 9.18 -16.26
C PHE A 191 1.39 8.95 -17.78
N LEU A 192 0.31 8.58 -18.47
CA LEU A 192 0.38 8.09 -19.85
C LEU A 192 -0.15 9.06 -20.89
N LEU A 193 -0.93 10.07 -20.49
CA LEU A 193 -1.60 10.98 -21.41
C LEU A 193 -0.64 11.65 -22.41
N LEU A 194 0.45 12.27 -21.92
CA LEU A 194 1.44 12.91 -22.79
C LEU A 194 2.33 11.93 -23.58
N PRO A 195 2.95 10.89 -22.98
CA PRO A 195 3.79 9.97 -23.75
C PRO A 195 2.99 9.19 -24.82
N SER A 196 1.69 8.97 -24.63
CA SER A 196 0.83 8.31 -25.62
C SER A 196 0.65 9.13 -26.90
N LEU A 197 0.84 10.46 -26.88
CA LEU A 197 0.81 11.30 -28.08
C LEU A 197 1.88 10.91 -29.10
N LEU A 198 2.97 10.27 -28.65
CA LEU A 198 4.03 9.75 -29.51
C LEU A 198 3.55 8.62 -30.43
N LEU A 199 2.43 7.98 -30.11
CA LEU A 199 1.84 6.93 -30.95
C LEU A 199 1.07 7.51 -32.15
N LEU A 200 0.63 8.76 -32.11
CA LEU A 200 -0.21 9.35 -33.17
C LEU A 200 0.43 9.26 -34.57
N PRO A 201 1.73 9.59 -34.76
CA PRO A 201 2.39 9.43 -36.07
C PRO A 201 2.54 7.97 -36.49
N HIS A 202 2.59 7.02 -35.54
CA HIS A 202 2.60 5.59 -35.86
C HIS A 202 1.23 5.15 -36.38
N PHE A 203 0.15 5.49 -35.69
CA PHE A 203 -1.21 5.11 -36.10
C PHE A 203 -1.65 5.76 -37.41
N LYS A 204 -1.21 6.99 -37.69
CA LYS A 204 -1.41 7.60 -39.02
C LYS A 204 -0.76 6.78 -40.15
N ARG A 205 0.42 6.22 -39.91
CA ARG A 205 1.14 5.38 -40.89
C ARG A 205 0.61 3.95 -40.95
N LYS A 206 0.10 3.43 -39.84
CA LYS A 206 -0.32 2.04 -39.63
C LYS A 206 -1.66 2.00 -38.88
N PRO A 207 -2.79 2.25 -39.57
CA PRO A 207 -4.09 2.32 -38.93
C PRO A 207 -4.57 0.98 -38.36
N LEU A 208 -4.14 -0.15 -38.94
CA LEU A 208 -4.48 -1.47 -38.41
C LEU A 208 -4.00 -1.66 -36.95
N SER A 209 -2.85 -1.10 -36.59
CA SER A 209 -2.32 -1.15 -35.23
C SER A 209 -3.26 -0.47 -34.24
N PHE A 210 -3.87 0.65 -34.63
CA PHE A 210 -4.88 1.35 -33.84
C PHE A 210 -6.17 0.53 -33.71
N VAL A 211 -6.63 -0.11 -34.79
CA VAL A 211 -7.80 -0.99 -34.77
C VAL A 211 -7.59 -2.13 -33.76
N PHE A 212 -6.45 -2.82 -33.81
CA PHE A 212 -6.15 -3.92 -32.90
C PHE A 212 -5.92 -3.50 -31.45
N LEU A 213 -5.41 -2.28 -31.23
CA LEU A 213 -5.35 -1.68 -29.89
C LEU A 213 -6.77 -1.45 -29.36
N THR A 214 -7.63 -0.80 -30.15
CA THR A 214 -9.00 -0.48 -29.76
C THR A 214 -9.83 -1.74 -29.52
N LEU A 215 -9.75 -2.74 -30.40
CA LEU A 215 -10.45 -4.02 -30.21
C LEU A 215 -9.99 -4.72 -28.93
N SER A 216 -8.67 -4.75 -28.67
CA SER A 216 -8.15 -5.36 -27.45
C SER A 216 -8.58 -4.61 -26.18
N ALA A 217 -8.61 -3.28 -26.23
CA ALA A 217 -9.08 -2.45 -25.13
C ALA A 217 -10.59 -2.65 -24.89
N LEU A 218 -11.41 -2.66 -25.93
CA LEU A 218 -12.85 -2.90 -25.81
C LEU A 218 -13.15 -4.30 -25.25
N LEU A 219 -12.44 -5.33 -25.72
CA LEU A 219 -12.57 -6.68 -25.18
C LEU A 219 -12.16 -6.74 -23.71
N ALA A 220 -11.02 -6.15 -23.35
CA ALA A 220 -10.55 -6.11 -21.96
C ALA A 220 -11.54 -5.36 -21.06
N ALA A 221 -12.09 -4.24 -21.52
CA ALA A 221 -13.05 -3.44 -20.76
C ALA A 221 -14.36 -4.21 -20.57
N PHE A 222 -14.84 -4.88 -21.62
CA PHE A 222 -16.00 -5.76 -21.53
C PHE A 222 -15.79 -6.87 -20.50
N LEU A 223 -14.64 -7.56 -20.54
CA LEU A 223 -14.31 -8.60 -19.57
C LEU A 223 -14.23 -8.06 -18.13
N ALA A 224 -13.60 -6.90 -17.94
CA ALA A 224 -13.51 -6.25 -16.64
C ALA A 224 -14.88 -5.88 -16.08
N ILE A 225 -15.76 -5.29 -16.91
CA ILE A 225 -17.14 -4.96 -16.53
C ILE A 225 -17.93 -6.23 -16.20
N CYS A 226 -17.77 -7.31 -16.96
CA CYS A 226 -18.41 -8.59 -16.65
C CYS A 226 -17.97 -9.14 -15.30
N VAL A 227 -16.66 -9.12 -15.00
CA VAL A 227 -16.10 -9.62 -13.74
C VAL A 227 -16.56 -8.77 -12.54
N ASP A 228 -16.56 -7.44 -12.69
CA ASP A 228 -17.05 -6.54 -11.64
C ASP A 228 -18.56 -6.69 -11.44
N THR A 229 -19.35 -6.69 -12.52
CA THR A 229 -20.81 -6.87 -12.43
C THR A 229 -21.16 -8.22 -11.78
N ALA A 230 -20.47 -9.30 -12.15
CA ALA A 230 -20.64 -10.61 -11.51
C ALA A 230 -20.24 -10.61 -10.03
N SER A 231 -19.24 -9.82 -9.65
CA SER A 231 -18.78 -9.74 -8.26
C SER A 231 -19.70 -8.91 -7.36
N TYR A 232 -20.39 -7.91 -7.90
CA TYR A 232 -21.19 -6.96 -7.12
C TYR A 232 -22.70 -7.16 -7.25
N THR A 233 -23.17 -7.95 -8.22
CA THR A 233 -24.60 -8.27 -8.34
C THR A 233 -24.96 -9.37 -7.34
N PRO A 234 -25.94 -9.14 -6.44
CA PRO A 234 -26.43 -10.18 -5.56
C PRO A 234 -27.11 -11.31 -6.35
N GLY A 235 -26.83 -12.57 -5.98
CA GLY A 235 -27.44 -13.76 -6.58
C GLY A 235 -26.66 -14.35 -7.75
N GLU A 236 -27.32 -15.17 -8.58
CA GLU A 236 -26.67 -15.80 -9.73
C GLU A 236 -26.43 -14.78 -10.85
N PHE A 237 -25.21 -14.76 -11.36
CA PHE A 237 -24.85 -13.90 -12.49
C PHE A 237 -25.61 -14.31 -13.76
N THR A 238 -26.41 -13.39 -14.29
CA THR A 238 -27.03 -13.53 -15.61
C THR A 238 -26.36 -12.58 -16.59
N PHE A 239 -26.07 -13.02 -17.81
CA PHE A 239 -25.45 -12.16 -18.84
C PHE A 239 -26.25 -10.90 -19.16
N SER A 240 -27.57 -10.92 -18.93
CA SER A 240 -28.43 -9.74 -19.10
C SER A 240 -28.07 -8.60 -18.13
N SER A 241 -27.58 -8.92 -16.93
CA SER A 241 -27.18 -7.93 -15.90
C SER A 241 -26.12 -6.95 -16.40
N VAL A 242 -25.20 -7.41 -17.25
CA VAL A 242 -24.14 -6.58 -17.85
C VAL A 242 -24.71 -5.48 -18.75
N PHE A 243 -25.88 -5.70 -19.34
CA PHE A 243 -26.52 -4.73 -20.23
C PHE A 243 -27.59 -3.89 -19.51
N SER A 244 -28.22 -4.42 -18.45
CA SER A 244 -29.23 -3.68 -17.69
C SER A 244 -28.63 -2.77 -16.64
N ASN A 245 -27.67 -3.27 -15.84
CA ASN A 245 -27.04 -2.56 -14.72
C ASN A 245 -25.53 -2.87 -14.64
N PRO A 246 -24.71 -2.43 -15.62
CA PRO A 246 -23.27 -2.67 -15.58
C PRO A 246 -22.60 -1.95 -14.43
N THR A 247 -21.73 -2.65 -13.70
CA THR A 247 -20.85 -2.01 -12.71
C THR A 247 -19.55 -1.56 -13.38
N ILE A 248 -19.39 -0.25 -13.59
CA ILE A 248 -18.20 0.35 -14.21
C ILE A 248 -17.40 1.07 -13.14
N THR A 249 -16.53 0.32 -12.45
CA THR A 249 -15.82 0.79 -11.26
C THR A 249 -14.93 2.02 -11.49
N PRO A 250 -14.19 2.22 -12.61
CA PRO A 250 -13.43 3.44 -12.83
C PRO A 250 -14.31 4.69 -12.96
N LEU A 251 -15.51 4.54 -13.52
CA LEU A 251 -16.47 5.64 -13.67
C LEU A 251 -17.05 6.00 -12.29
N ASN A 252 -17.47 5.00 -11.51
CA ASN A 252 -17.95 5.19 -10.14
C ASN A 252 -16.89 5.89 -9.27
N ASN A 253 -15.64 5.45 -9.39
CA ASN A 253 -14.51 6.03 -8.67
C ASN A 253 -14.25 7.48 -9.07
N PHE A 254 -14.33 7.80 -10.36
CA PHE A 254 -14.21 9.17 -10.86
C PHE A 254 -15.34 10.07 -10.34
N ILE A 255 -16.59 9.59 -10.37
CA ILE A 255 -17.76 10.33 -9.87
C ILE A 255 -17.61 10.59 -8.36
N TYR A 256 -17.26 9.56 -7.59
CA TYR A 256 -17.04 9.66 -6.14
C TYR A 256 -15.97 10.71 -5.79
N ASN A 257 -14.83 10.69 -6.48
CA ASN A 257 -13.71 11.62 -6.25
C ASN A 257 -13.91 13.00 -6.89
N SER A 258 -14.95 13.20 -7.70
CA SER A 258 -15.30 14.54 -8.21
C SER A 258 -16.03 15.39 -7.16
N ASP A 259 -16.57 14.76 -6.12
CA ASP A 259 -17.22 15.45 -5.01
C ASP A 259 -16.21 15.85 -3.92
N SER A 260 -16.10 17.16 -3.68
CA SER A 260 -15.24 17.71 -2.63
C SER A 260 -15.62 17.27 -1.21
N ALA A 261 -16.89 16.96 -0.96
CA ALA A 261 -17.33 16.50 0.36
C ALA A 261 -16.76 15.10 0.69
N ASN A 262 -16.71 14.22 -0.30
CA ASN A 262 -16.08 12.90 -0.17
C ASN A 262 -14.58 13.03 0.04
N LEU A 263 -13.92 13.89 -0.75
CA LEU A 263 -12.47 14.13 -0.61
C LEU A 263 -12.09 14.69 0.76
N ALA A 264 -12.95 15.52 1.37
CA ALA A 264 -12.69 16.10 2.69
C ALA A 264 -12.60 15.02 3.79
N GLN A 265 -13.27 13.88 3.63
CA GLN A 265 -13.18 12.76 4.58
C GLN A 265 -11.78 12.11 4.57
N HIS A 266 -11.06 12.21 3.45
CA HIS A 266 -9.73 11.65 3.26
C HIS A 266 -8.60 12.69 3.43
N GLY A 267 -8.97 13.94 3.73
CA GLY A 267 -8.02 15.05 3.85
C GLY A 267 -7.77 15.79 2.53
N ILE A 268 -7.79 17.12 2.62
CA ILE A 268 -7.49 18.03 1.51
C ILE A 268 -6.13 18.69 1.70
N HIS A 269 -5.41 18.87 0.59
CA HIS A 269 -4.07 19.45 0.59
C HIS A 269 -3.96 20.59 -0.43
N PRO A 270 -3.00 21.51 -0.23
CA PRO A 270 -2.66 22.51 -1.24
C PRO A 270 -2.18 21.87 -2.54
N ARG A 271 -2.48 22.49 -3.69
CA ARG A 271 -2.14 21.94 -5.01
C ARG A 271 -0.65 21.70 -5.26
N TYR A 272 0.22 22.34 -4.47
CA TYR A 272 1.68 22.17 -4.57
C TYR A 272 2.23 21.03 -3.70
N GLN A 273 1.40 20.36 -2.89
CA GLN A 273 1.81 19.30 -1.96
C GLN A 273 2.58 18.19 -2.67
N HIS A 274 2.08 17.71 -3.81
CA HIS A 274 2.74 16.66 -4.58
C HIS A 274 4.17 17.04 -5.00
N PHE A 275 4.37 18.27 -5.49
CA PHE A 275 5.67 18.70 -6.01
C PHE A 275 6.64 19.15 -4.90
N LEU A 276 6.15 19.87 -3.88
CA LEU A 276 7.00 20.49 -2.84
C LEU A 276 7.17 19.67 -1.57
N VAL A 277 6.33 18.66 -1.33
CA VAL A 277 6.39 17.83 -0.12
C VAL A 277 6.56 16.35 -0.48
N ASN A 278 5.63 15.79 -1.25
CA ASN A 278 5.60 14.36 -1.54
C ASN A 278 6.80 13.92 -2.41
N LEU A 279 7.15 14.66 -3.47
CA LEU A 279 8.32 14.32 -4.30
C LEU A 279 9.64 14.41 -3.53
N PRO A 280 9.94 15.48 -2.76
CA PRO A 280 11.11 15.52 -1.88
C PRO A 280 11.16 14.37 -0.88
N GLN A 281 10.01 13.99 -0.29
CA GLN A 281 9.93 12.85 0.62
C GLN A 281 10.31 11.54 -0.07
N LEU A 282 9.86 11.31 -1.31
CA LEU A 282 10.12 10.06 -2.04
C LEU A 282 11.52 9.99 -2.66
N LEU A 283 12.07 11.13 -3.11
CA LEU A 283 13.32 11.19 -3.87
C LEU A 283 14.52 11.68 -3.04
N GLY A 284 14.29 12.34 -1.91
CA GLY A 284 15.33 12.91 -1.05
C GLY A 284 16.36 13.73 -1.84
N PRO A 285 17.67 13.39 -1.76
CA PRO A 285 18.72 14.15 -2.43
C PRO A 285 18.71 14.01 -3.96
N ALA A 286 17.88 13.13 -4.55
CA ALA A 286 17.67 13.10 -5.99
C ALA A 286 16.68 14.18 -6.47
N PHE A 287 15.80 14.70 -5.62
CA PHE A 287 14.82 15.72 -6.00
C PHE A 287 15.48 16.99 -6.57
N PRO A 288 16.51 17.58 -5.93
CA PRO A 288 17.17 18.78 -6.48
C PRO A 288 17.79 18.58 -7.87
N LEU A 289 18.11 17.33 -8.26
CA LEU A 289 18.67 17.03 -9.59
C LEU A 289 17.70 17.38 -10.72
N LEU A 290 16.39 17.45 -10.44
CA LEU A 290 15.37 17.86 -11.41
C LEU A 290 15.58 19.31 -11.90
N PHE A 291 16.10 20.20 -11.05
CA PHE A 291 16.35 21.59 -11.43
C PHE A 291 17.59 21.78 -12.31
N PHE A 292 18.43 20.75 -12.43
CA PHE A 292 19.64 20.76 -13.26
C PHE A 292 19.48 20.00 -14.59
N LEU A 293 18.25 19.61 -14.93
CA LEU A 293 17.94 18.92 -16.18
C LEU A 293 18.12 19.85 -17.40
N ARG A 294 18.77 19.33 -18.44
CA ARG A 294 18.93 20.04 -19.73
C ARG A 294 17.91 19.53 -20.74
N ARG A 295 17.65 20.29 -21.81
CA ARG A 295 16.73 19.87 -22.91
C ARG A 295 17.04 18.47 -23.46
N SER A 296 18.33 18.11 -23.55
CA SER A 296 18.77 16.78 -23.99
C SER A 296 18.37 15.63 -23.05
N HIS A 297 17.86 15.93 -21.86
CA HIS A 297 17.43 14.95 -20.85
C HIS A 297 15.91 14.78 -20.81
N ILE A 298 15.16 15.54 -21.61
CA ILE A 298 13.71 15.39 -21.72
C ILE A 298 13.42 14.13 -22.54
N THR A 299 13.29 13.02 -21.82
CA THR A 299 12.89 11.71 -22.37
C THR A 299 11.38 11.53 -22.21
N PRO A 300 10.75 10.65 -23.01
CA PRO A 300 9.35 10.26 -22.80
C PRO A 300 9.05 9.75 -21.38
N ILE A 301 10.04 9.12 -20.75
CA ILE A 301 10.00 8.60 -19.37
C ILE A 301 9.87 9.76 -18.38
N LEU A 302 10.73 10.78 -18.50
CA LEU A 302 10.66 11.96 -17.65
C LEU A 302 9.37 12.76 -17.88
N VAL A 303 8.93 12.89 -19.14
CA VAL A 303 7.67 13.56 -19.48
C VAL A 303 6.49 12.85 -18.81
N SER A 304 6.46 11.52 -18.86
CA SER A 304 5.45 10.70 -18.17
C SER A 304 5.42 10.96 -16.67
N ALA A 305 6.58 10.99 -16.02
CA ALA A 305 6.67 11.22 -14.58
C ALA A 305 6.18 12.62 -14.18
N LEU A 306 6.69 13.66 -14.87
CA LEU A 306 6.34 15.06 -14.56
C LEU A 306 4.89 15.38 -14.92
N SER A 307 4.36 14.80 -16.01
CA SER A 307 2.95 14.97 -16.36
C SER A 307 2.03 14.28 -15.36
N GLY A 308 2.38 13.09 -14.90
CA GLY A 308 1.64 12.40 -13.85
C GLY A 308 1.58 13.24 -12.57
N VAL A 309 2.73 13.73 -12.10
CA VAL A 309 2.78 14.63 -10.93
C VAL A 309 1.91 15.87 -11.13
N ALA A 310 2.02 16.55 -12.27
CA ALA A 310 1.28 17.78 -12.54
C ALA A 310 -0.25 17.55 -12.64
N LEU A 311 -0.68 16.49 -13.31
CA LEU A 311 -2.11 16.17 -13.48
C LEU A 311 -2.74 15.71 -12.16
N LEU A 312 -2.03 14.90 -11.36
CA LEU A 312 -2.52 14.50 -10.04
C LEU A 312 -2.56 15.69 -9.06
N SER A 313 -1.67 16.68 -9.22
CA SER A 313 -1.66 17.93 -8.44
C SER A 313 -2.89 18.82 -8.64
N ILE A 314 -3.74 18.54 -9.65
CA ILE A 314 -5.01 19.24 -9.85
C ILE A 314 -6.02 18.87 -8.77
N PHE A 315 -5.99 17.61 -8.31
CA PHE A 315 -6.90 17.09 -7.31
C PHE A 315 -6.47 17.51 -5.89
N PRO A 316 -7.41 17.91 -5.02
CA PRO A 316 -7.08 18.36 -3.66
C PRO A 316 -6.52 17.26 -2.75
N HIS A 317 -6.91 16.01 -2.94
CA HIS A 317 -6.42 14.89 -2.13
C HIS A 317 -5.09 14.38 -2.70
N GLN A 318 -4.00 14.58 -1.96
CA GLN A 318 -2.62 14.44 -2.45
C GLN A 318 -1.74 13.64 -1.49
N GLU A 319 -1.77 12.32 -1.61
CA GLU A 319 -0.93 11.43 -0.83
C GLU A 319 0.36 11.05 -1.56
N ALA A 320 1.45 10.85 -0.82
CA ALA A 320 2.75 10.53 -1.42
C ALA A 320 2.71 9.26 -2.29
N ARG A 321 1.94 8.24 -1.89
CA ARG A 321 1.83 6.99 -2.64
C ARG A 321 1.19 7.13 -4.03
N PHE A 322 0.48 8.22 -4.33
CA PHE A 322 -0.01 8.43 -5.71
C PHE A 322 1.13 8.75 -6.68
N LEU A 323 2.31 9.12 -6.16
CA LEU A 323 3.50 9.43 -6.97
C LEU A 323 4.48 8.26 -7.07
N LEU A 324 4.16 7.06 -6.56
CA LEU A 324 5.05 5.91 -6.69
C LEU A 324 5.50 5.65 -8.14
N PRO A 325 4.63 5.73 -9.17
CA PRO A 325 5.06 5.55 -10.55
C PRO A 325 6.09 6.59 -11.01
N ALA A 326 6.12 7.80 -10.42
CA ALA A 326 7.08 8.84 -10.78
C ALA A 326 8.51 8.51 -10.31
N VAL A 327 8.66 7.74 -9.23
CA VAL A 327 9.98 7.46 -8.61
C VAL A 327 10.93 6.74 -9.57
N PRO A 328 10.61 5.53 -10.10
CA PRO A 328 11.51 4.83 -11.02
C PRO A 328 11.71 5.60 -12.35
N LEU A 329 10.70 6.36 -12.81
CA LEU A 329 10.77 7.15 -14.02
C LEU A 329 11.68 8.39 -13.89
N ILE A 330 11.65 9.07 -12.75
CA ILE A 330 12.54 10.20 -12.44
C ILE A 330 13.96 9.68 -12.22
N LEU A 331 14.14 8.67 -11.37
CA LEU A 331 15.46 8.12 -11.05
C LEU A 331 16.17 7.54 -12.28
N SER A 332 15.43 6.98 -13.24
CA SER A 332 16.00 6.53 -14.52
C SER A 332 16.35 7.66 -15.49
N SER A 333 15.89 8.89 -15.25
CA SER A 333 16.07 10.05 -16.13
C SER A 333 17.06 11.10 -15.59
N VAL A 334 17.33 11.13 -14.28
CA VAL A 334 18.27 12.08 -13.67
C VAL A 334 19.72 11.74 -13.97
N ARG A 335 20.58 12.77 -13.92
CA ARG A 335 22.05 12.61 -13.98
C ARG A 335 22.67 12.93 -12.64
N LEU A 336 23.61 12.09 -12.24
CA LEU A 336 24.42 12.31 -11.05
C LEU A 336 25.45 13.43 -11.30
N PRO A 337 25.91 14.11 -10.24
CA PRO A 337 26.96 15.12 -10.33
C PRO A 337 28.22 14.58 -11.05
N SER A 338 28.80 15.37 -11.94
CA SER A 338 30.00 14.96 -12.70
C SER A 338 31.31 15.18 -11.93
N ASN A 339 31.32 16.11 -10.97
CA ASN A 339 32.48 16.33 -10.11
C ASN A 339 32.63 15.15 -9.12
N PRO A 340 33.79 14.46 -9.07
CA PRO A 340 33.99 13.30 -8.21
C PRO A 340 33.72 13.54 -6.73
N GLU A 341 34.08 14.70 -6.18
CA GLU A 341 33.89 14.99 -4.75
C GLU A 341 32.42 15.24 -4.42
N ILE A 342 31.72 15.98 -5.27
CA ILE A 342 30.26 16.20 -5.13
C ILE A 342 29.52 14.87 -5.33
N TRP A 343 29.97 14.02 -6.25
CA TRP A 343 29.37 12.71 -6.47
C TRP A 343 29.51 11.81 -5.24
N LYS A 344 30.70 11.73 -4.63
CA LYS A 344 30.91 10.97 -3.37
C LYS A 344 30.00 11.48 -2.26
N LEU A 345 29.96 12.80 -2.04
CA LEU A 345 29.10 13.41 -1.02
C LEU A 345 27.62 13.11 -1.28
N TRP A 346 27.16 13.31 -2.51
CA TRP A 346 25.78 13.01 -2.91
C TRP A 346 25.45 11.53 -2.70
N THR A 347 26.35 10.62 -3.07
CA THR A 347 26.17 9.18 -2.85
C THR A 347 26.11 8.83 -1.37
N ALA A 348 26.93 9.44 -0.51
CA ALA A 348 26.85 9.25 0.93
C ALA A 348 25.48 9.72 1.48
N ILE A 349 25.01 10.90 1.07
CA ILE A 349 23.71 11.43 1.48
C ILE A 349 22.57 10.53 0.97
N TRP A 350 22.65 10.06 -0.29
CA TRP A 350 21.68 9.12 -0.86
C TRP A 350 21.60 7.81 -0.07
N ILE A 351 22.74 7.24 0.31
CA ILE A 351 22.78 6.01 1.11
C ILE A 351 22.18 6.26 2.50
N ILE A 352 22.61 7.32 3.20
CA ILE A 352 22.10 7.65 4.54
C ILE A 352 20.58 7.88 4.49
N PHE A 353 20.10 8.66 3.52
CA PHE A 353 18.68 8.93 3.34
C PHE A 353 17.87 7.65 3.13
N ASN A 354 18.27 6.79 2.20
CA ASN A 354 17.53 5.57 1.90
C ASN A 354 17.62 4.53 3.02
N LEU A 355 18.75 4.43 3.73
CA LEU A 355 18.84 3.58 4.91
C LEU A 355 17.96 4.09 6.05
N ALA A 356 17.95 5.41 6.30
CA ALA A 356 17.12 6.00 7.34
C ALA A 356 15.63 5.82 7.05
N LEU A 357 15.15 6.22 5.86
CA LEU A 357 13.74 6.04 5.48
C LEU A 357 13.36 4.59 5.23
N GLY A 358 14.29 3.76 4.73
CA GLY A 358 14.08 2.33 4.59
C GLY A 358 13.84 1.67 5.94
N MET A 359 14.68 1.95 6.95
CA MET A 359 14.48 1.43 8.31
C MET A 359 13.22 2.01 8.96
N LEU A 360 12.98 3.31 8.82
CA LEU A 360 11.79 3.94 9.39
C LEU A 360 10.52 3.34 8.79
N MET A 361 10.37 3.37 7.47
CA MET A 361 9.13 2.96 6.78
C MET A 361 9.01 1.44 6.64
N GLY A 362 10.12 0.74 6.46
CA GLY A 362 10.18 -0.70 6.17
C GLY A 362 10.40 -1.61 7.38
N VAL A 363 10.59 -1.06 8.58
CA VAL A 363 10.69 -1.86 9.82
C VAL A 363 9.83 -1.27 10.92
N TYR A 364 10.01 0.02 11.22
CA TYR A 364 9.41 0.60 12.42
C TYR A 364 7.99 1.13 12.22
N HIS A 365 7.72 1.81 11.12
CA HIS A 365 6.44 2.48 10.88
C HIS A 365 5.31 1.46 10.94
N GLN A 366 4.52 1.56 12.00
CA GLN A 366 3.40 0.67 12.32
C GLN A 366 3.76 -0.85 12.28
N GLY A 367 5.04 -1.22 12.45
CA GLY A 367 5.52 -2.59 12.25
C GLY A 367 4.99 -3.63 13.24
N GLY A 368 4.39 -3.19 14.34
CA GLY A 368 3.72 -4.05 15.32
C GLY A 368 2.34 -4.57 14.92
N ILE A 369 1.67 -4.01 13.91
CA ILE A 369 0.28 -4.36 13.58
C ILE A 369 0.15 -5.82 13.15
N VAL A 370 0.95 -6.26 12.18
CA VAL A 370 0.91 -7.63 11.66
C VAL A 370 1.34 -8.65 12.74
N PRO A 371 2.42 -8.43 13.51
CA PRO A 371 2.80 -9.31 14.62
C PRO A 371 1.73 -9.42 15.72
N VAL A 372 1.07 -8.31 16.10
CA VAL A 372 -0.04 -8.35 17.07
C VAL A 372 -1.20 -9.19 16.53
N GLN A 373 -1.61 -9.00 15.27
CA GLN A 373 -2.69 -9.83 14.68
C GLN A 373 -2.32 -11.31 14.70
N MET A 374 -1.09 -11.65 14.31
CA MET A 374 -0.60 -13.04 14.35
C MET A 374 -0.50 -13.61 15.77
N HIS A 375 -0.21 -12.76 16.77
CA HIS A 375 -0.22 -13.17 18.17
C HIS A 375 -1.64 -13.48 18.64
N ILE A 376 -2.59 -12.56 18.43
CA ILE A 376 -4.01 -12.75 18.78
C ILE A 376 -4.57 -14.01 18.12
N ALA A 377 -4.23 -14.25 16.85
CA ALA A 377 -4.62 -15.45 16.10
C ALA A 377 -4.15 -16.77 16.76
N LYS A 378 -3.00 -16.77 17.44
CA LYS A 378 -2.37 -17.96 18.06
C LYS A 378 -2.71 -18.16 19.54
N THR A 379 -3.20 -17.13 20.22
CA THR A 379 -3.50 -17.20 21.66
C THR A 379 -4.64 -18.19 21.96
N ASN A 380 -4.63 -18.88 23.10
CA ASN A 380 -5.73 -19.80 23.48
C ASN A 380 -6.87 -19.09 24.25
N GLU A 381 -6.67 -17.83 24.62
CA GLU A 381 -7.66 -16.98 25.27
C GLU A 381 -8.79 -16.62 24.28
N THR A 382 -10.03 -16.66 24.78
CA THR A 382 -11.19 -16.14 24.06
C THR A 382 -11.15 -14.62 24.16
N VAL A 383 -10.90 -13.94 23.05
CA VAL A 383 -10.85 -12.47 23.00
C VAL A 383 -12.14 -11.99 22.36
N THR A 384 -12.88 -11.11 23.04
CA THR A 384 -14.16 -10.58 22.52
C THR A 384 -13.97 -9.25 21.81
N HIS A 385 -13.05 -8.41 22.29
CA HIS A 385 -12.82 -7.07 21.75
C HIS A 385 -11.32 -6.79 21.64
N ALA A 386 -10.90 -6.19 20.53
CA ALA A 386 -9.56 -5.65 20.32
C ALA A 386 -9.68 -4.18 19.87
N PHE A 387 -9.36 -3.25 20.78
CA PHE A 387 -9.36 -1.82 20.53
C PHE A 387 -7.98 -1.36 20.06
N TRP A 388 -7.91 -0.72 18.89
CA TRP A 388 -6.67 -0.24 18.29
C TRP A 388 -6.56 1.28 18.43
N TRP A 389 -5.74 1.75 19.36
CA TRP A 389 -5.61 3.17 19.66
C TRP A 389 -4.24 3.72 19.22
N LYS A 390 -4.24 4.87 18.53
CA LYS A 390 -3.03 5.47 17.94
C LYS A 390 -2.25 4.50 17.05
N THR A 391 -2.96 3.69 16.27
CA THR A 391 -2.39 2.81 15.24
C THR A 391 -3.28 2.83 14.02
N TYR A 392 -2.75 2.37 12.88
CA TYR A 392 -3.60 2.10 11.72
C TYR A 392 -4.55 0.92 11.98
N SER A 393 -5.68 0.91 11.28
CA SER A 393 -6.64 -0.20 11.32
C SER A 393 -5.93 -1.49 10.85
N PRO A 394 -6.08 -2.60 11.57
CA PRO A 394 -5.36 -3.82 11.26
C PRO A 394 -6.09 -4.68 10.20
N PRO A 395 -5.39 -5.52 9.44
CA PRO A 395 -6.01 -6.49 8.55
C PRO A 395 -6.71 -7.59 9.36
N THR A 396 -8.04 -7.70 9.27
CA THR A 396 -8.82 -8.62 10.13
C THR A 396 -8.69 -10.08 9.70
N TRP A 397 -8.48 -10.30 8.40
CA TRP A 397 -8.28 -11.62 7.82
C TRP A 397 -7.08 -12.40 8.38
N LEU A 398 -6.12 -11.72 9.03
CA LEU A 398 -4.98 -12.37 9.70
C LEU A 398 -5.35 -13.07 11.02
N LEU A 399 -6.57 -12.86 11.54
CA LEU A 399 -7.05 -13.44 12.81
C LEU A 399 -7.40 -14.93 12.72
N ASN A 400 -7.27 -15.55 11.54
CA ASN A 400 -7.43 -16.99 11.32
C ASN A 400 -8.75 -17.56 11.89
N GLY A 401 -9.87 -16.91 11.55
CA GLY A 401 -11.21 -17.32 12.00
C GLY A 401 -11.68 -16.68 13.31
N LYS A 402 -10.77 -16.15 14.14
CA LYS A 402 -11.16 -15.58 15.45
C LYS A 402 -12.05 -14.35 15.37
N ASN A 403 -11.99 -13.60 14.28
CA ASN A 403 -12.86 -12.45 14.00
C ASN A 403 -14.35 -12.81 13.83
N GLU A 404 -14.72 -14.10 13.81
CA GLU A 404 -16.14 -14.49 13.97
C GLU A 404 -16.68 -14.17 15.38
N GLN A 405 -15.81 -14.16 16.39
CA GLN A 405 -16.17 -13.88 17.80
C GLN A 405 -15.50 -12.61 18.33
N LEU A 406 -14.37 -12.22 17.76
CA LEU A 406 -13.59 -11.04 18.11
C LEU A 406 -14.03 -9.83 17.28
N THR A 407 -14.56 -8.81 17.96
CA THR A 407 -14.80 -7.51 17.35
C THR A 407 -13.53 -6.65 17.39
N THR A 408 -13.04 -6.26 16.24
CA THR A 408 -11.92 -5.29 16.12
C THR A 408 -12.49 -3.88 16.00
N VAL A 409 -12.02 -2.96 16.84
CA VAL A 409 -12.51 -1.58 16.88
C VAL A 409 -11.34 -0.63 16.64
N ASP A 410 -11.45 0.18 15.60
CA ASP A 410 -10.48 1.23 15.29
C ASP A 410 -10.79 2.50 16.08
N LEU A 411 -9.82 2.96 16.86
CA LEU A 411 -9.87 4.19 17.66
C LEU A 411 -8.77 5.17 17.25
N MET A 412 -8.25 5.06 16.02
CA MET A 412 -7.26 5.99 15.48
C MET A 412 -7.75 7.44 15.59
N GLY A 413 -6.90 8.33 16.13
CA GLY A 413 -7.22 9.75 16.32
C GLY A 413 -8.19 10.06 17.47
N MET A 414 -8.77 9.06 18.14
CA MET A 414 -9.69 9.29 19.26
C MET A 414 -8.95 9.84 20.49
N PRO A 415 -9.47 10.89 21.17
CA PRO A 415 -8.90 11.38 22.42
C PRO A 415 -8.90 10.31 23.51
N GLY A 416 -7.87 10.31 24.37
CA GLY A 416 -7.67 9.27 25.39
C GLY A 416 -8.88 9.07 26.33
N ALA A 417 -9.55 10.14 26.74
CA ALA A 417 -10.73 10.07 27.61
C ALA A 417 -11.90 9.32 26.93
N GLN A 418 -12.19 9.63 25.67
CA GLN A 418 -13.26 8.97 24.89
C GLN A 418 -12.91 7.50 24.61
N MET A 419 -11.63 7.21 24.35
CA MET A 419 -11.15 5.84 24.20
C MET A 419 -11.40 5.02 25.47
N LEU A 420 -11.14 5.59 26.66
CA LEU A 420 -11.43 4.90 27.92
C LEU A 420 -12.93 4.66 28.12
N GLU A 421 -13.80 5.58 27.71
CA GLU A 421 -15.25 5.38 27.74
C GLU A 421 -15.68 4.22 26.84
N ALA A 422 -15.13 4.12 25.63
CA ALA A 422 -15.40 3.02 24.71
C ALA A 422 -14.98 1.67 25.31
N ILE A 423 -13.80 1.60 25.93
CA ILE A 423 -13.34 0.38 26.64
C ILE A 423 -14.29 0.07 27.80
N LYS A 424 -14.64 1.07 28.63
CA LYS A 424 -15.55 0.89 29.77
C LYS A 424 -16.91 0.35 29.37
N SER A 425 -17.43 0.74 28.20
CA SER A 425 -18.70 0.21 27.69
C SER A 425 -18.64 -1.26 27.28
N ALA A 426 -17.48 -1.75 26.84
CA ALA A 426 -17.29 -3.15 26.49
C ALA A 426 -16.95 -4.03 27.70
N LEU A 427 -16.42 -3.44 28.77
CA LEU A 427 -16.10 -4.17 29.99
C LEU A 427 -17.35 -4.51 30.82
N PRO A 428 -17.41 -5.70 31.45
CA PRO A 428 -18.55 -6.09 32.25
C PRO A 428 -18.74 -5.15 33.46
N PRO A 429 -20.00 -4.88 33.87
CA PRO A 429 -20.26 -4.06 35.05
C PRO A 429 -19.82 -4.80 36.32
N CYS A 430 -19.38 -4.02 37.32
CA CYS A 430 -19.03 -4.54 38.63
C CYS A 430 -20.28 -5.01 39.37
N ARG A 431 -20.57 -6.32 39.33
CA ARG A 431 -21.71 -6.93 40.05
C ARG A 431 -21.41 -7.24 41.53
N THR A 432 -20.13 -7.35 41.89
CA THR A 432 -19.65 -7.59 43.26
C THR A 432 -18.32 -6.86 43.46
N ARG A 433 -17.91 -6.56 44.71
CA ARG A 433 -16.55 -6.06 45.03
C ARG A 433 -15.42 -7.05 44.70
N LYS A 434 -15.73 -8.22 44.12
CA LYS A 434 -14.74 -9.18 43.63
C LYS A 434 -14.56 -9.00 42.12
N PRO A 435 -13.32 -9.07 41.60
CA PRO A 435 -13.11 -9.07 40.15
C PRO A 435 -13.91 -10.22 39.53
N PRO A 436 -14.57 -9.99 38.37
CA PRO A 436 -15.36 -11.04 37.71
C PRO A 436 -14.46 -12.25 37.40
N LYS A 437 -14.95 -13.48 37.65
CA LYS A 437 -14.24 -14.70 37.23
C LYS A 437 -14.20 -14.76 35.70
N ILE A 438 -13.00 -14.69 35.15
CA ILE A 438 -12.69 -14.52 33.72
C ILE A 438 -13.00 -15.77 32.87
N GLN A 439 -13.11 -16.95 33.49
CA GLN A 439 -13.21 -18.23 32.78
C GLN A 439 -14.46 -18.42 31.91
N GLU A 440 -15.51 -17.60 32.06
CA GLU A 440 -16.74 -17.69 31.26
C GLU A 440 -16.98 -16.48 30.33
N ARG A 441 -16.18 -15.42 30.42
CA ARG A 441 -16.38 -14.17 29.64
C ARG A 441 -15.05 -13.74 29.03
N GLY A 442 -14.97 -13.81 27.71
CA GLY A 442 -13.72 -13.56 26.99
C GLY A 442 -13.16 -12.15 27.20
N SER A 443 -11.86 -12.03 26.97
CA SER A 443 -11.04 -10.88 27.33
C SER A 443 -11.16 -9.71 26.36
N THR A 444 -10.95 -8.51 26.89
CA THR A 444 -10.91 -7.25 26.15
C THR A 444 -9.47 -6.78 26.08
N TYR A 445 -8.96 -6.57 24.86
CA TYR A 445 -7.62 -6.07 24.62
C TYR A 445 -7.64 -4.60 24.16
N LEU A 446 -6.72 -3.81 24.70
CA LEU A 446 -6.33 -2.50 24.18
C LEU A 446 -4.94 -2.64 23.57
N ILE A 447 -4.84 -2.34 22.28
CA ILE A 447 -3.60 -2.30 21.52
C ILE A 447 -3.20 -0.85 21.38
N ALA A 448 -2.05 -0.47 21.94
CA ALA A 448 -1.58 0.91 21.95
C ALA A 448 -0.05 0.99 21.92
N PRO A 449 0.53 2.06 21.36
CA PRO A 449 1.96 2.32 21.43
C PRO A 449 2.46 2.36 22.87
N ARG A 450 3.63 1.78 23.14
CA ARG A 450 4.27 1.85 24.46
C ARG A 450 4.59 3.29 24.88
N SER A 451 4.81 4.18 23.91
CA SER A 451 5.01 5.63 24.09
C SER A 451 3.78 6.40 24.58
N ALA A 452 2.62 5.75 24.70
CA ALA A 452 1.37 6.37 25.14
C ALA A 452 1.32 6.48 26.68
N TYR A 453 2.09 7.40 27.25
CA TYR A 453 2.19 7.61 28.70
C TYR A 453 0.87 7.99 29.40
N PHE A 454 -0.15 8.40 28.63
CA PHE A 454 -1.52 8.52 29.13
C PHE A 454 -2.04 7.24 29.80
N LEU A 455 -1.53 6.07 29.40
CA LEU A 455 -1.94 4.77 29.94
C LEU A 455 -1.18 4.38 31.22
N THR A 456 -0.08 5.06 31.57
CA THR A 456 0.78 4.70 32.70
C THR A 456 0.02 4.66 34.05
N PRO A 457 -0.88 5.61 34.37
CA PRO A 457 -1.71 5.54 35.59
C PRO A 457 -2.57 4.27 35.69
N LEU A 458 -3.05 3.76 34.55
CA LEU A 458 -3.94 2.60 34.48
C LEU A 458 -3.20 1.26 34.66
N GLN A 459 -1.88 1.29 34.62
CA GLN A 459 -1.01 0.12 34.80
C GLN A 459 -0.68 -0.12 36.27
N ASP A 460 -0.79 0.91 37.13
CA ASP A 460 -0.48 0.80 38.55
C ASP A 460 -1.74 0.48 39.36
N PRO A 461 -1.86 -0.72 39.96
CA PRO A 461 -2.99 -1.08 40.80
C PRO A 461 -3.18 -0.15 42.00
N ALA A 462 -2.13 0.58 42.42
CA ALA A 462 -2.19 1.50 43.55
C ALA A 462 -2.96 2.80 43.24
N GLN A 463 -3.05 3.20 41.97
CA GLN A 463 -3.67 4.49 41.60
C GLN A 463 -5.21 4.47 41.63
N ARG A 464 -5.84 3.32 41.93
CA ARG A 464 -7.30 3.15 42.08
C ARG A 464 -8.11 3.74 40.91
N GLU A 465 -7.59 3.61 39.70
CA GLU A 465 -8.33 3.94 38.48
C GLU A 465 -9.43 2.91 38.21
N GLU A 466 -10.53 3.32 37.57
CA GLU A 466 -11.68 2.43 37.26
C GLU A 466 -11.35 1.33 36.23
N VAL A 467 -10.33 1.55 35.41
CA VAL A 467 -9.82 0.59 34.42
C VAL A 467 -8.38 0.25 34.78
N SER A 468 -8.07 -1.05 34.80
CA SER A 468 -6.71 -1.55 35.00
C SER A 468 -6.23 -2.27 33.74
N LEU A 469 -4.98 -2.00 33.36
CA LEU A 469 -4.31 -2.57 32.20
C LEU A 469 -3.16 -3.49 32.62
N GLU A 470 -3.18 -4.73 32.12
CA GLU A 470 -2.10 -5.71 32.32
C GLU A 470 -1.41 -6.00 30.98
N GLU A 471 -0.08 -5.88 30.90
CA GLU A 471 0.68 -6.19 29.67
C GLU A 471 0.62 -7.69 29.39
N VAL A 472 0.01 -8.10 28.28
CA VAL A 472 -0.06 -9.52 27.85
C VAL A 472 1.08 -9.85 26.89
N TRP A 473 1.36 -8.95 25.96
CA TRP A 473 2.36 -9.15 24.92
C TRP A 473 2.82 -7.81 24.35
N SER A 474 4.04 -7.75 23.82
CA SER A 474 4.54 -6.56 23.15
C SER A 474 5.52 -6.85 22.01
N TYR A 475 5.62 -5.88 21.10
CA TYR A 475 6.53 -5.88 19.96
C TYR A 475 7.33 -4.59 19.91
N THR A 476 8.65 -4.67 19.86
CA THR A 476 9.53 -3.50 20.03
C THR A 476 9.75 -2.68 18.75
N GLN A 477 9.57 -3.28 17.57
CA GLN A 477 9.80 -2.62 16.29
C GLN A 477 8.52 -1.95 15.78
N HIS A 478 8.03 -0.95 16.52
CA HIS A 478 6.85 -0.18 16.14
C HIS A 478 7.04 1.30 16.49
N LEU A 479 6.72 2.17 15.53
CA LEU A 479 6.64 3.61 15.67
C LEU A 479 5.37 4.10 14.97
N ASN A 480 4.57 4.90 15.67
CA ASN A 480 3.50 5.66 15.05
C ASN A 480 3.96 7.10 14.81
N LEU A 481 3.84 7.58 13.57
CA LEU A 481 4.19 8.94 13.19
C LEU A 481 3.10 9.95 13.58
N ASP A 482 1.87 9.49 13.83
CA ASP A 482 0.75 10.33 14.24
C ASP A 482 0.72 10.57 15.76
N ASP A 483 1.60 9.92 16.54
CA ASP A 483 1.79 10.13 17.99
C ASP A 483 2.88 11.19 18.29
N MET A 484 3.29 11.94 17.26
CA MET A 484 4.34 12.95 17.35
C MET A 484 3.74 14.34 17.67
N ASP A 485 3.40 14.55 18.94
CA ASP A 485 2.82 15.80 19.47
C ASP A 485 3.88 16.90 19.64
N PHE A 486 4.62 17.23 18.56
CA PHE A 486 5.74 18.18 18.59
C PHE A 486 5.34 19.60 19.03
N ALA A 487 4.07 19.97 18.84
CA ALA A 487 3.55 21.28 19.20
C ALA A 487 3.42 21.45 20.73
N ASP A 488 3.01 20.38 21.43
CA ASP A 488 2.72 20.42 22.86
C ASP A 488 3.94 19.99 23.69
N ASP A 489 4.59 18.88 23.30
CA ASP A 489 5.69 18.26 24.04
C ASP A 489 7.06 18.86 23.68
N GLY A 490 7.17 19.51 22.52
CA GLY A 490 8.45 19.95 21.93
C GLY A 490 9.25 18.80 21.29
N VAL A 491 10.20 19.15 20.41
CA VAL A 491 10.88 18.17 19.53
C VAL A 491 11.64 17.07 20.30
N TRP A 492 12.52 17.43 21.23
CA TRP A 492 13.38 16.46 21.92
C TRP A 492 12.62 15.55 22.89
N PRO A 493 11.68 16.07 23.72
CA PRO A 493 10.86 15.20 24.58
C PRO A 493 10.01 14.22 23.77
N THR A 494 9.35 14.66 22.68
CA THR A 494 8.59 13.75 21.80
C THR A 494 9.50 12.67 21.22
N LEU A 495 10.67 13.02 20.69
CA LEU A 495 11.61 12.05 20.14
C LEU A 495 12.12 11.08 21.20
N SER A 496 12.47 11.56 22.39
CA SER A 496 12.91 10.70 23.50
C SER A 496 11.82 9.70 23.89
N ARG A 497 10.56 10.13 23.97
CA ARG A 497 9.40 9.29 24.29
C ARG A 497 9.12 8.26 23.18
N VAL A 498 8.93 8.73 21.95
CA VAL A 498 8.49 7.90 20.82
C VAL A 498 9.59 6.93 20.37
N VAL A 499 10.86 7.35 20.36
CA VAL A 499 11.98 6.50 19.92
C VAL A 499 12.54 5.65 21.07
N GLY A 500 12.58 6.19 22.29
CA GLY A 500 13.09 5.52 23.48
C GLY A 500 12.18 4.38 23.94
N ASP A 501 10.89 4.66 24.10
CA ASP A 501 9.87 3.68 24.51
C ASP A 501 9.04 3.19 23.31
N ARG A 502 9.72 2.98 22.19
CA ARG A 502 9.09 2.44 20.98
C ARG A 502 8.55 1.03 21.20
N GLY A 503 7.46 0.72 20.52
CA GLY A 503 6.85 -0.59 20.54
C GLY A 503 5.34 -0.52 20.56
N LEU A 504 4.70 -1.65 20.25
CA LEU A 504 3.26 -1.84 20.32
C LEU A 504 2.96 -2.87 21.39
N VAL A 505 1.99 -2.56 22.25
CA VAL A 505 1.67 -3.39 23.41
C VAL A 505 0.21 -3.83 23.35
N VAL A 506 -0.02 -5.09 23.69
CA VAL A 506 -1.35 -5.67 23.90
C VAL A 506 -1.62 -5.67 25.40
N TRP A 507 -2.50 -4.78 25.83
CA TRP A 507 -2.96 -4.66 27.20
C TRP A 507 -4.27 -5.42 27.39
N ARG A 508 -4.35 -6.28 28.41
CA ARG A 508 -5.63 -6.81 28.90
C ARG A 508 -6.29 -5.74 29.75
N ALA A 509 -7.46 -5.29 29.34
CA ALA A 509 -8.25 -4.32 30.09
C ALA A 509 -9.21 -5.03 31.05
N THR A 510 -9.24 -4.59 32.30
CA THR A 510 -10.17 -5.07 33.33
C THR A 510 -10.77 -3.90 34.09
N ARG A 511 -11.98 -4.09 34.64
CA ARG A 511 -12.63 -3.07 35.46
C ARG A 511 -12.21 -3.22 36.92
N ASN A 512 -11.72 -2.15 37.52
CA ASN A 512 -11.36 -2.10 38.93
C ASN A 512 -12.59 -1.82 39.79
N CYS A 513 -13.21 -2.86 40.33
CA CYS A 513 -14.40 -2.75 41.16
C CYS A 513 -14.14 -2.21 42.59
N TRP A 514 -12.91 -1.82 42.90
CA TRP A 514 -12.53 -1.20 44.18
C TRP A 514 -12.37 0.32 44.09
N ALA A 515 -12.39 0.88 42.88
CA ALA A 515 -12.30 2.31 42.62
C ALA A 515 -13.67 3.02 42.68
N SER A 516 -14.77 2.27 42.56
CA SER A 516 -16.16 2.75 42.52
C SER A 516 -16.85 2.81 43.89
#